data_AF-A0A1H4E1H0-F1
#
_entry.id   AF-A0A1H4E1H0-F1
#
_cell.length_a   1.000
_cell.length_b   1.000
_cell.length_c   1.000
_cell.angle_alpha   90.00
_cell.angle_beta   90.00
_cell.angle_gamma   90.00
#
_symmetry.space_group_name_H-M   'P 1'
#
loop_
_entity.id
_entity.type
_entity.pdbx_description
1 polymer ?
#
loop_
_entity_poly.entity_id
_entity_poly.type
_entity_poly.pdbx_seq_one_letter_code
_entity_poly.pdbx_strand_id
1 'polypeptide(L)'
;MLSPNYLHLRQDSLKDMHNIELLKACKEDRELMGEFLKANRDFIFSIIKHFKGSVEELVSKFRITEDELYQHACIGILTSIRDFDFDRGIKFTTFVVRPILWEINQLLYSDSQSVRLSRGAVDLIKRMAEIEESLGYRPAEDEMSELLKVTVERYREIAMFSDELEHYDGMENFEFANKDERSIEEEVTNRLYVKQLLEDPMFTDFEKKVMCLVLEDASNNNTQIAERLNVYPMTINRTLARIRSKIESRKSDVKEEKTKIPSKYEREISILAQETKERNENLCIEDITELLEVCGYDTSTYSTRVLYYIRQKASQQGA
;
A
#
# COMPACT_ATOMS: atom_id res chain seq x y z
N MET A 1 -35.42 -3.40 -17.08
CA MET A 1 -35.29 -2.66 -18.34
C MET A 1 -35.12 -1.20 -17.97
N LEU A 2 -34.21 -0.48 -18.62
CA LEU A 2 -34.00 0.95 -18.38
C LEU A 2 -35.21 1.73 -18.95
N SER A 3 -35.63 2.78 -18.26
CA SER A 3 -36.69 3.67 -18.69
C SER A 3 -36.30 4.36 -20.01
N PRO A 4 -37.27 4.62 -20.91
CA PRO A 4 -37.02 5.40 -22.13
C PRO A 4 -36.40 6.78 -21.80
N ASN A 5 -36.77 7.39 -20.67
CA ASN A 5 -36.17 8.66 -20.23
C ASN A 5 -34.68 8.53 -19.91
N TYR A 6 -34.27 7.40 -19.30
CA TYR A 6 -32.86 7.13 -19.02
C TYR A 6 -32.07 6.97 -20.32
N LEU A 7 -32.60 6.21 -21.28
CA LEU A 7 -31.96 5.99 -22.58
C LEU A 7 -31.85 7.26 -23.42
N HIS A 8 -32.81 8.18 -23.31
CA HIS A 8 -32.76 9.47 -24.01
C HIS A 8 -31.70 10.42 -23.46
N LEU A 9 -31.50 10.44 -22.15
CA LEU A 9 -30.50 11.30 -21.51
C LEU A 9 -29.09 10.70 -21.54
N ARG A 10 -28.98 9.38 -21.75
CA ARG A 10 -27.70 8.69 -21.86
C ARG A 10 -27.00 9.02 -23.18
N GLN A 11 -25.71 9.29 -23.10
CA GLN A 11 -24.85 9.50 -24.26
C GLN A 11 -23.89 8.31 -24.35
N ASP A 12 -23.97 7.50 -25.40
CA ASP A 12 -23.15 6.28 -25.54
C ASP A 12 -21.63 6.56 -25.57
N SER A 13 -21.22 7.79 -25.92
CA SER A 13 -19.83 8.21 -25.94
C SER A 13 -19.29 8.66 -24.58
N LEU A 14 -20.15 8.93 -23.60
CA LEU A 14 -19.79 9.50 -22.31
C LEU A 14 -20.21 8.58 -21.17
N LYS A 15 -19.34 8.37 -20.18
CA LYS A 15 -19.73 7.60 -18.99
C LYS A 15 -20.86 8.31 -18.25
N ASP A 16 -21.86 7.55 -17.79
CA ASP A 16 -23.05 8.07 -17.12
C ASP A 16 -22.69 9.03 -15.95
N MET A 17 -21.67 8.71 -15.17
CA MET A 17 -21.16 9.51 -14.04
C MET A 17 -20.47 10.83 -14.44
N HIS A 18 -20.21 11.04 -15.73
CA HIS A 18 -19.67 12.29 -16.28
C HIS A 18 -20.73 13.12 -17.00
N ASN A 19 -21.92 12.57 -17.21
CA ASN A 19 -23.01 13.25 -17.88
C ASN A 19 -23.76 14.18 -16.90
N ILE A 20 -23.50 15.48 -17.03
CA ILE A 20 -24.08 16.51 -16.16
C ILE A 20 -25.60 16.59 -16.32
N GLU A 21 -26.14 16.42 -17.53
CA GLU A 21 -27.58 16.49 -17.78
C GLU A 21 -28.30 15.32 -17.11
N LEU A 22 -27.74 14.12 -17.22
CA LEU A 22 -28.26 12.92 -16.55
C LEU A 22 -28.20 13.07 -15.01
N LEU A 23 -27.09 13.58 -14.47
CA LEU A 23 -26.95 13.80 -13.03
C LEU A 23 -27.92 14.86 -12.50
N LYS A 24 -28.19 15.93 -13.26
CA LYS A 24 -29.20 16.93 -12.92
C LYS A 24 -30.60 16.32 -12.88
N ALA A 25 -30.95 15.51 -13.88
CA ALA A 25 -32.24 14.81 -13.91
C ALA A 25 -32.37 13.81 -12.73
N CYS A 26 -31.30 13.10 -12.38
CA CYS A 26 -31.29 12.18 -11.23
C CYS A 26 -31.48 12.89 -9.88
N LYS A 27 -31.18 14.19 -9.79
CA LYS A 27 -31.40 14.98 -8.57
C LYS A 27 -32.88 15.26 -8.33
N GLU A 28 -33.68 15.34 -9.39
CA GLU A 28 -35.11 15.64 -9.32
C GLU A 28 -35.98 14.37 -9.33
N ASP A 29 -35.58 13.35 -10.08
CA ASP A 29 -36.33 12.10 -10.24
C ASP A 29 -35.71 10.92 -9.48
N ARG A 30 -36.46 10.38 -8.51
CA ARG A 30 -36.04 9.24 -7.68
C ARG A 30 -36.03 7.92 -8.45
N GLU A 31 -36.92 7.73 -9.43
CA GLU A 31 -36.95 6.50 -10.22
C GLU A 31 -35.74 6.45 -11.15
N LEU A 32 -35.45 7.58 -11.82
CA LEU A 32 -34.28 7.74 -12.67
C LEU A 32 -32.98 7.51 -11.89
N MET A 33 -32.89 8.04 -10.66
CA MET A 33 -31.76 7.80 -9.76
C MET A 33 -31.57 6.31 -9.44
N GLY A 34 -32.66 5.58 -9.20
CA GLY A 34 -32.62 4.14 -8.96
C GLY A 34 -32.10 3.35 -10.16
N GLU A 35 -32.49 3.74 -11.38
CA GLU A 35 -31.99 3.15 -12.62
C GLU A 35 -30.52 3.48 -12.86
N PHE A 36 -30.12 4.73 -12.61
CA PHE A 36 -28.75 5.20 -12.70
C PHE A 36 -27.80 4.38 -11.82
N LEU A 37 -28.17 4.14 -10.56
CA LEU A 37 -27.37 3.32 -9.65
C LEU A 37 -27.23 1.88 -10.15
N LYS A 38 -28.35 1.27 -10.57
CA LYS A 38 -28.35 -0.10 -11.11
C LYS A 38 -27.50 -0.24 -12.37
N ALA A 39 -27.58 0.72 -13.28
CA ALA A 39 -26.79 0.74 -14.51
C ALA A 39 -25.29 0.86 -14.26
N ASN A 40 -24.90 1.53 -13.16
CA ASN A 40 -23.51 1.81 -12.82
C ASN A 40 -22.95 0.90 -11.71
N ARG A 41 -23.60 -0.24 -11.41
CA ARG A 41 -23.19 -1.18 -10.34
C ARG A 41 -21.71 -1.57 -10.44
N ASP A 42 -21.25 -1.95 -11.62
CA ASP A 42 -19.85 -2.39 -11.82
C ASP A 42 -18.85 -1.26 -11.61
N PHE A 43 -19.20 -0.03 -12.00
CA PHE A 43 -18.37 1.14 -11.76
C PHE A 43 -18.25 1.42 -10.25
N ILE A 44 -19.35 1.29 -9.50
CA ILE A 44 -19.35 1.47 -8.05
C ILE A 44 -18.40 0.46 -7.41
N PHE A 45 -18.50 -0.83 -7.74
CA PHE A 45 -17.56 -1.84 -7.27
C PHE A 45 -16.12 -1.57 -7.72
N SER A 46 -15.90 -0.99 -8.90
CA SER A 46 -14.56 -0.60 -9.35
C SER A 46 -13.91 0.45 -8.43
N ILE A 47 -14.70 1.40 -7.90
CA ILE A 47 -14.22 2.38 -6.91
C ILE A 47 -13.82 1.66 -5.63
N ILE A 48 -14.70 0.79 -5.10
CA ILE A 48 -14.41 0.06 -3.87
C ILE A 48 -13.16 -0.81 -4.02
N LYS A 49 -13.07 -1.53 -5.15
CA LYS A 49 -11.94 -2.40 -5.46
C LYS A 49 -10.61 -1.65 -5.47
N HIS A 50 -10.60 -0.47 -6.07
CA HIS A 50 -9.41 0.35 -6.22
C HIS A 50 -8.96 1.00 -4.89
N PHE A 51 -9.89 1.38 -4.02
CA PHE A 51 -9.55 2.11 -2.78
C PHE A 51 -9.49 1.25 -1.51
N LYS A 52 -10.24 0.14 -1.45
CA LYS A 52 -10.29 -0.74 -0.26
C LYS A 52 -9.75 -2.15 -0.49
N GLY A 53 -9.53 -2.55 -1.73
CA GLY A 53 -9.05 -3.90 -2.08
C GLY A 53 -10.17 -4.83 -2.56
N SER A 54 -9.93 -6.13 -2.57
CA SER A 54 -10.88 -7.07 -3.19
C SER A 54 -12.21 -7.09 -2.45
N VAL A 55 -13.32 -7.02 -3.19
CA VAL A 55 -14.67 -7.09 -2.63
C VAL A 55 -14.90 -8.42 -1.90
N GLU A 56 -14.40 -9.53 -2.47
CA GLU A 56 -14.48 -10.86 -1.85
C GLU A 56 -13.73 -10.92 -0.52
N GLU A 57 -12.55 -10.28 -0.44
CA GLU A 57 -11.79 -10.19 0.81
C GLU A 57 -12.60 -9.43 1.87
N LEU A 58 -13.25 -8.32 1.51
CA LEU A 58 -14.07 -7.53 2.43
C LEU A 58 -15.30 -8.31 2.92
N VAL A 59 -16.02 -8.95 2.00
CA VAL A 59 -17.20 -9.79 2.30
C VAL A 59 -16.84 -10.91 3.26
N SER A 60 -15.75 -11.64 2.99
CA SER A 60 -15.34 -12.76 3.84
C SER A 60 -14.80 -12.30 5.20
N LYS A 61 -14.03 -11.21 5.23
CA LYS A 61 -13.39 -10.69 6.46
C LYS A 61 -14.42 -10.11 7.43
N PHE A 62 -15.35 -9.31 6.92
CA PHE A 62 -16.31 -8.58 7.73
C PHE A 62 -17.68 -9.28 7.84
N ARG A 63 -17.84 -10.47 7.25
CA ARG A 63 -19.09 -11.24 7.24
C ARG A 63 -20.30 -10.43 6.74
N ILE A 64 -20.06 -9.54 5.81
CA ILE A 64 -21.08 -8.73 5.12
C ILE A 64 -21.39 -9.34 3.76
N THR A 65 -22.51 -8.95 3.17
CA THR A 65 -22.87 -9.35 1.80
C THR A 65 -22.44 -8.30 0.77
N GLU A 66 -22.24 -8.74 -0.48
CA GLU A 66 -21.96 -7.81 -1.59
C GLU A 66 -23.07 -6.76 -1.78
N ASP A 67 -24.32 -7.15 -1.51
CA ASP A 67 -25.47 -6.27 -1.64
C ASP A 67 -25.50 -5.20 -0.54
N GLU A 68 -25.08 -5.52 0.69
CA GLU A 68 -24.92 -4.52 1.76
C GLU A 68 -23.85 -3.49 1.41
N LEU A 69 -22.72 -3.95 0.86
CA LEU A 69 -21.63 -3.09 0.41
C LEU A 69 -22.09 -2.16 -0.73
N TYR A 70 -22.80 -2.72 -1.71
CA TYR A 70 -23.39 -1.96 -2.80
C TYR A 70 -24.40 -0.93 -2.31
N GLN A 71 -25.27 -1.30 -1.38
CA GLN A 71 -26.28 -0.40 -0.82
C GLN A 71 -25.64 0.80 -0.10
N HIS A 72 -24.63 0.56 0.73
CA HIS A 72 -23.90 1.64 1.40
C HIS A 72 -23.18 2.56 0.41
N ALA A 73 -22.55 2.00 -0.62
CA ALA A 73 -21.94 2.81 -1.67
C ALA A 73 -22.99 3.65 -2.43
N CYS A 74 -24.19 3.11 -2.67
CA CYS A 74 -25.30 3.86 -3.27
C CYS A 74 -25.75 5.04 -2.39
N ILE A 75 -25.77 4.88 -1.07
CA ILE A 75 -26.09 5.97 -0.12
C ILE A 75 -25.06 7.11 -0.30
N GLY A 76 -23.78 6.77 -0.44
CA GLY A 76 -22.69 7.75 -0.64
C GLY A 76 -22.82 8.51 -1.95
N ILE A 77 -23.30 7.85 -3.02
CA ILE A 77 -23.58 8.50 -4.30
C ILE A 77 -24.80 9.42 -4.19
N LEU A 78 -25.84 8.97 -3.51
CA LEU A 78 -27.07 9.74 -3.33
C LEU A 78 -26.82 11.03 -2.53
N THR A 79 -26.05 10.95 -1.44
CA THR A 79 -25.63 12.13 -0.68
C THR A 79 -24.76 13.04 -1.54
N SER A 80 -23.85 12.47 -2.33
CA SER A 80 -23.01 13.24 -3.25
C SER A 80 -23.83 13.99 -4.29
N ILE A 81 -24.79 13.36 -4.99
CA ILE A 81 -25.58 14.02 -6.05
C ILE A 81 -26.43 15.16 -5.47
N ARG A 82 -26.96 14.99 -4.25
CA ARG A 82 -27.72 16.03 -3.58
C ARG A 82 -26.88 17.27 -3.31
N ASP A 83 -25.65 17.07 -2.84
CA ASP A 83 -24.78 18.15 -2.37
C ASP A 83 -23.83 18.67 -3.47
N PHE A 84 -23.78 18.00 -4.62
CA PHE A 84 -22.93 18.37 -5.74
C PHE A 84 -23.41 19.65 -6.44
N ASP A 85 -22.45 20.51 -6.75
CA ASP A 85 -22.63 21.78 -7.44
C ASP A 85 -22.12 21.65 -8.88
N PHE A 86 -23.05 21.71 -9.83
CA PHE A 86 -22.79 21.47 -11.24
C PHE A 86 -22.05 22.62 -11.93
N ASP A 87 -22.01 23.81 -11.33
CA ASP A 87 -21.43 25.01 -11.96
C ASP A 87 -19.93 25.17 -11.66
N ARG A 88 -19.37 24.36 -10.75
CA ARG A 88 -17.96 24.41 -10.35
C ARG A 88 -16.97 23.86 -11.38
N GLY A 89 -17.45 23.17 -12.42
CA GLY A 89 -16.59 22.56 -13.45
C GLY A 89 -15.73 21.37 -12.98
N ILE A 90 -16.00 20.82 -11.80
CA ILE A 90 -15.31 19.64 -11.26
C ILE A 90 -16.03 18.38 -11.76
N LYS A 91 -15.30 17.29 -12.05
CA LYS A 91 -15.92 16.01 -12.40
C LYS A 91 -16.59 15.38 -11.18
N PHE A 92 -17.83 14.94 -11.33
CA PHE A 92 -18.57 14.26 -10.27
C PHE A 92 -17.83 13.03 -9.72
N THR A 93 -17.15 12.26 -10.59
CA THR A 93 -16.34 11.10 -10.18
C THR A 93 -15.23 11.44 -9.19
N THR A 94 -14.70 12.67 -9.21
CA THR A 94 -13.69 13.11 -8.24
C THR A 94 -14.31 13.45 -6.89
N PHE A 95 -15.55 13.95 -6.91
CA PHE A 95 -16.29 14.33 -5.71
C PHE A 95 -16.86 13.12 -4.95
N VAL A 96 -17.44 12.17 -5.69
CA VAL A 96 -18.23 11.05 -5.16
C VAL A 96 -17.40 9.98 -4.41
N VAL A 97 -16.10 9.89 -4.68
CA VAL A 97 -15.22 8.88 -4.07
C VAL A 97 -15.18 9.03 -2.55
N ARG A 98 -15.07 10.27 -2.04
CA ARG A 98 -14.92 10.50 -0.59
C ARG A 98 -16.18 10.11 0.19
N PRO A 99 -17.40 10.48 -0.25
CA PRO A 99 -18.63 10.00 0.39
C PRO A 99 -18.85 8.49 0.27
N ILE A 100 -18.55 7.87 -0.88
CA ILE A 100 -18.63 6.40 -1.02
C ILE A 100 -17.76 5.70 0.03
N LEU A 101 -16.50 6.10 0.15
CA LEU A 101 -15.58 5.50 1.10
C LEU A 101 -16.00 5.74 2.55
N TRP A 102 -16.60 6.90 2.84
CA TRP A 102 -17.13 7.19 4.16
C TRP A 102 -18.25 6.22 4.56
N GLU A 103 -19.22 6.00 3.68
CA GLU A 103 -20.33 5.06 3.93
C GLU A 103 -19.84 3.62 4.07
N ILE A 104 -18.89 3.20 3.23
CA ILE A 104 -18.30 1.86 3.33
C ILE A 104 -17.57 1.70 4.64
N ASN A 105 -16.75 2.67 5.04
CA ASN A 105 -16.12 2.63 6.36
C ASN A 105 -17.19 2.51 7.45
N GLN A 106 -18.24 3.31 7.39
CA GLN A 106 -19.31 3.28 8.40
C GLN A 106 -19.97 1.90 8.52
N LEU A 107 -20.22 1.21 7.40
CA LEU A 107 -20.68 -0.18 7.37
C LEU A 107 -19.71 -1.10 8.11
N LEU A 108 -18.42 -1.03 7.77
CA LEU A 108 -17.36 -1.86 8.38
C LEU A 108 -17.14 -1.55 9.88
N TYR A 109 -17.48 -0.36 10.34
CA TYR A 109 -17.37 0.03 11.76
C TYR A 109 -18.61 -0.34 12.59
N SER A 110 -19.81 -0.27 12.00
CA SER A 110 -21.06 -0.26 12.76
C SER A 110 -21.90 -1.51 12.58
N ASP A 111 -21.91 -2.08 11.37
CA ASP A 111 -22.91 -3.05 10.94
C ASP A 111 -22.33 -4.45 10.71
N SER A 112 -21.02 -4.57 10.50
CA SER A 112 -20.33 -5.87 10.33
C SER A 112 -20.08 -6.63 11.64
N GLN A 113 -20.22 -5.98 12.80
CA GLN A 113 -19.88 -6.58 14.08
C GLN A 113 -21.14 -6.87 14.91
N SER A 114 -21.16 -8.03 15.55
CA SER A 114 -22.23 -8.42 16.49
C SER A 114 -22.30 -7.47 17.69
N VAL A 115 -21.17 -6.86 18.05
CA VAL A 115 -21.03 -5.89 19.14
C VAL A 115 -20.48 -4.57 18.61
N ARG A 116 -21.23 -3.49 18.77
CA ARG A 116 -20.82 -2.15 18.35
C ARG A 116 -19.82 -1.56 19.35
N LEU A 117 -18.58 -1.37 18.91
CA LEU A 117 -17.55 -0.70 19.70
C LEU A 117 -17.58 0.83 19.49
N SER A 118 -17.25 1.58 20.53
CA SER A 118 -17.05 3.03 20.40
C SER A 118 -15.77 3.35 19.63
N ARG A 119 -15.71 4.48 18.91
CA ARG A 119 -14.50 4.93 18.18
C ARG A 119 -13.25 4.93 19.07
N GLY A 120 -13.36 5.44 20.30
CA GLY A 120 -12.24 5.44 21.23
C GLY A 120 -11.79 4.04 21.67
N ALA A 121 -12.69 3.05 21.69
CA ALA A 121 -12.31 1.66 21.97
C ALA A 121 -11.55 1.04 20.79
N VAL A 122 -12.00 1.30 19.56
CA VAL A 122 -11.29 0.90 18.34
C VAL A 122 -9.87 1.49 18.32
N ASP A 123 -9.76 2.80 18.55
CA ASP A 123 -8.47 3.50 18.47
C ASP A 123 -7.49 2.92 19.50
N LEU A 124 -7.98 2.51 20.67
CA LEU A 124 -7.16 1.84 21.69
C LEU A 124 -6.70 0.45 21.24
N ILE A 125 -7.56 -0.33 20.57
CA ILE A 125 -7.18 -1.66 20.05
C ILE A 125 -6.13 -1.52 18.93
N LYS A 126 -6.26 -0.52 18.04
CA LYS A 126 -5.23 -0.25 17.02
C LYS A 126 -3.89 0.05 17.66
N ARG A 127 -3.87 0.94 18.66
CA ARG A 127 -2.63 1.26 19.40
C ARG A 127 -2.08 0.05 20.13
N MET A 128 -2.93 -0.84 20.66
CA MET A 128 -2.48 -2.12 21.22
C MET A 128 -1.74 -2.93 20.16
N ALA A 129 -2.32 -3.12 18.97
CA ALA A 129 -1.70 -3.86 17.88
C ALA A 129 -0.36 -3.23 17.43
N GLU A 130 -0.31 -1.90 17.29
CA GLU A 130 0.94 -1.17 16.94
C GLU A 130 2.03 -1.38 18.00
N ILE A 131 1.67 -1.35 19.29
CA ILE A 131 2.61 -1.59 20.40
C ILE A 131 3.10 -3.04 20.35
N GLU A 132 2.20 -4.01 20.17
CA GLU A 132 2.54 -5.43 20.06
C GLU A 132 3.47 -5.72 18.87
N GLU A 133 3.22 -5.09 17.71
CA GLU A 133 4.08 -5.18 16.53
C GLU A 133 5.45 -4.55 16.78
N SER A 134 5.49 -3.38 17.43
CA SER A 134 6.74 -2.68 17.74
C SER A 134 7.64 -3.45 18.71
N LEU A 135 7.03 -4.17 19.67
CA LEU A 135 7.73 -4.95 20.68
C LEU A 135 7.99 -6.40 20.21
N GLY A 136 7.22 -6.90 19.24
CA GLY A 136 7.29 -8.27 18.75
C GLY A 136 6.73 -9.32 19.73
N TYR A 137 6.09 -8.87 20.81
CA TYR A 137 5.38 -9.70 21.80
C TYR A 137 4.25 -8.88 22.44
N ARG A 138 3.32 -9.54 23.12
CA ARG A 138 2.25 -8.90 23.89
C ARG A 138 2.69 -8.61 25.34
N PRO A 139 2.84 -7.33 25.75
CA PRO A 139 3.17 -6.94 27.12
C PRO A 139 2.16 -7.43 28.17
N ALA A 140 2.56 -7.39 29.44
CA ALA A 140 1.64 -7.63 30.55
C ALA A 140 0.55 -6.55 30.61
N GLU A 141 -0.60 -6.86 31.20
CA GLU A 141 -1.75 -5.94 31.25
C GLU A 141 -1.40 -4.59 31.87
N ASP A 142 -0.61 -4.60 32.95
CA ASP A 142 -0.17 -3.39 33.65
C ASP A 142 0.73 -2.52 32.75
N GLU A 143 1.72 -3.14 32.11
CA GLU A 143 2.66 -2.48 31.19
C GLU A 143 1.92 -1.92 29.96
N MET A 144 0.99 -2.68 29.39
CA MET A 144 0.16 -2.23 28.26
C MET A 144 -0.75 -1.06 28.66
N SER A 145 -1.31 -1.09 29.87
CA SER A 145 -2.16 0.01 30.39
C SER A 145 -1.36 1.31 30.57
N GLU A 146 -0.12 1.22 31.03
CA GLU A 146 0.80 2.37 31.16
C GLU A 146 1.18 2.94 29.79
N LEU A 147 1.51 2.07 28.83
CA LEU A 147 1.85 2.47 27.46
C LEU A 147 0.68 3.18 26.75
N LEU A 148 -0.55 2.66 26.95
CA LEU A 148 -1.77 3.23 26.39
C LEU A 148 -2.32 4.43 27.18
N LYS A 149 -1.82 4.67 28.39
CA LYS A 149 -2.30 5.69 29.34
C LYS A 149 -3.79 5.53 29.69
N VAL A 150 -4.22 4.30 29.90
CA VAL A 150 -5.59 3.94 30.30
C VAL A 150 -5.57 3.13 31.59
N THR A 151 -6.70 3.04 32.29
CA THR A 151 -6.78 2.19 33.48
C THR A 151 -6.74 0.71 33.10
N VAL A 152 -6.23 -0.13 34.02
CA VAL A 152 -6.15 -1.59 33.80
C VAL A 152 -7.53 -2.19 33.55
N GLU A 153 -8.56 -1.70 34.23
CA GLU A 153 -9.95 -2.13 34.01
C GLU A 153 -10.42 -1.82 32.60
N ARG A 154 -10.11 -0.62 32.10
CA ARG A 154 -10.49 -0.19 30.75
C ARG A 154 -9.75 -0.98 29.69
N TYR A 155 -8.47 -1.30 29.93
CA TYR A 155 -7.71 -2.19 29.07
C TYR A 155 -8.35 -3.58 29.01
N ARG A 156 -8.69 -4.19 30.16
CA ARG A 156 -9.34 -5.52 30.19
C ARG A 156 -10.65 -5.56 29.43
N GLU A 157 -11.51 -4.55 29.65
CA GLU A 157 -12.79 -4.43 28.92
C GLU A 157 -12.58 -4.47 27.40
N ILE A 158 -11.57 -3.76 26.91
CA ILE A 158 -11.28 -3.62 25.49
C ILE A 158 -10.55 -4.85 24.94
N ALA A 159 -9.62 -5.41 25.71
CA ALA A 159 -8.85 -6.59 25.33
C ALA A 159 -9.73 -7.82 25.10
N MET A 160 -10.88 -7.93 25.79
CA MET A 160 -11.88 -8.97 25.51
C MET A 160 -12.41 -8.93 24.07
N PHE A 161 -12.38 -7.76 23.43
CA PHE A 161 -12.84 -7.57 22.05
C PHE A 161 -11.66 -7.46 21.05
N SER A 162 -10.40 -7.53 21.52
CA SER A 162 -9.25 -7.38 20.61
C SER A 162 -9.11 -8.54 19.63
N ASP A 163 -9.46 -9.76 20.06
CA ASP A 163 -9.37 -10.97 19.23
C ASP A 163 -10.38 -10.99 18.07
N GLU A 164 -11.46 -10.20 18.17
CA GLU A 164 -12.39 -10.02 17.05
C GLU A 164 -11.86 -9.01 16.00
N LEU A 165 -10.76 -8.30 16.31
CA LEU A 165 -10.37 -7.07 15.65
C LEU A 165 -9.20 -7.15 14.66
N GLU A 166 -8.71 -8.35 14.31
CA GLU A 166 -7.68 -8.59 13.27
C GLU A 166 -8.01 -7.96 11.89
N HIS A 167 -9.20 -7.36 11.74
CA HIS A 167 -9.76 -6.85 10.51
C HIS A 167 -9.71 -5.31 10.37
N TYR A 168 -9.26 -4.57 11.38
CA TYR A 168 -9.31 -3.09 11.36
C TYR A 168 -8.24 -2.38 10.51
N ASP A 169 -7.27 -3.13 9.98
CA ASP A 169 -6.18 -2.60 9.15
C ASP A 169 -6.67 -2.02 7.80
N GLY A 170 -7.86 -2.44 7.35
CA GLY A 170 -8.49 -1.92 6.13
C GLY A 170 -9.15 -0.54 6.28
N MET A 171 -9.15 0.07 7.47
CA MET A 171 -10.09 1.16 7.78
C MET A 171 -9.56 2.59 7.57
N GLU A 172 -8.25 2.82 7.60
CA GLU A 172 -7.69 4.18 7.56
C GLU A 172 -6.90 4.55 6.30
N ASN A 173 -6.59 3.58 5.43
CA ASN A 173 -5.88 3.90 4.19
C ASN A 173 -6.83 4.58 3.20
N PHE A 174 -6.84 5.92 3.26
CA PHE A 174 -7.04 6.79 2.11
C PHE A 174 -5.86 6.75 1.15
N GLU A 175 -4.78 6.05 1.52
CA GLU A 175 -3.80 5.64 0.55
C GLU A 175 -4.53 4.79 -0.48
N PHE A 176 -4.47 5.24 -1.72
CA PHE A 176 -4.69 4.38 -2.88
C PHE A 176 -4.10 3.03 -2.51
N ALA A 177 -4.92 1.98 -2.48
CA ALA A 177 -4.33 0.67 -2.56
C ALA A 177 -3.62 0.68 -3.92
N ASN A 178 -2.35 1.07 -3.93
CA ASN A 178 -1.44 0.89 -5.05
C ASN A 178 -1.20 -0.62 -5.16
N LYS A 179 -2.27 -1.38 -5.37
CA LYS A 179 -2.27 -2.81 -5.64
C LYS A 179 -1.98 -3.03 -7.12
N ASP A 180 -2.16 -2.01 -7.96
CA ASP A 180 -1.79 -2.03 -9.39
C ASP A 180 -0.30 -1.75 -9.65
N GLU A 181 0.51 -1.55 -8.61
CA GLU A 181 1.96 -1.52 -8.72
C GLU A 181 2.68 -2.62 -7.94
N ARG A 182 2.00 -3.75 -7.66
CA ARG A 182 2.75 -5.02 -7.72
C ARG A 182 3.00 -5.28 -9.20
N SER A 183 4.03 -4.60 -9.73
CA SER A 183 4.48 -4.81 -11.11
C SER A 183 4.61 -6.32 -11.32
N ILE A 184 4.12 -6.83 -12.45
CA ILE A 184 4.36 -8.23 -12.83
C ILE A 184 5.87 -8.53 -12.74
N GLU A 185 6.70 -7.51 -12.96
CA GLU A 185 8.14 -7.56 -12.76
C GLU A 185 8.53 -7.82 -11.29
N GLU A 186 7.85 -7.22 -10.32
CA GLU A 186 8.10 -7.44 -8.89
C GLU A 186 7.70 -8.86 -8.45
N GLU A 187 6.58 -9.38 -8.96
CA GLU A 187 6.18 -10.77 -8.71
C GLU A 187 7.17 -11.76 -9.36
N VAL A 188 7.57 -11.50 -10.60
CA VAL A 188 8.54 -12.32 -11.33
C VAL A 188 9.92 -12.25 -10.68
N THR A 189 10.38 -11.07 -10.24
CA THR A 189 11.67 -10.90 -9.56
C THR A 189 11.66 -11.54 -8.18
N ASN A 190 10.58 -11.41 -7.41
CA ASN A 190 10.43 -12.11 -6.13
C ASN A 190 10.45 -13.62 -6.33
N ARG A 191 9.73 -14.14 -7.32
CA ARG A 191 9.72 -15.57 -7.64
C ARG A 191 11.09 -16.07 -8.11
N LEU A 192 11.79 -15.28 -8.92
CA LEU A 192 13.16 -15.60 -9.38
C LEU A 192 14.14 -15.61 -8.20
N TYR A 193 14.04 -14.62 -7.31
CA TYR A 193 14.87 -14.51 -6.11
C TYR A 193 14.65 -15.69 -5.15
N VAL A 194 13.39 -16.08 -4.91
CA VAL A 194 13.06 -17.26 -4.09
C VAL A 194 13.60 -18.55 -4.72
N LYS A 195 13.45 -18.73 -6.04
CA LYS A 195 14.03 -19.88 -6.74
C LYS A 195 15.55 -19.92 -6.62
N GLN A 196 16.22 -18.78 -6.80
CA GLN A 196 17.66 -18.68 -6.65
C GLN A 196 18.12 -19.00 -5.21
N LEU A 197 17.36 -18.58 -4.19
CA LEU A 197 17.64 -18.92 -2.79
C LEU A 197 17.47 -20.43 -2.52
N LEU A 198 16.47 -21.07 -3.10
CA LEU A 198 16.25 -22.52 -2.96
C LEU A 198 17.33 -23.34 -3.66
N GLU A 199 17.89 -22.84 -4.76
CA GLU A 199 18.99 -23.48 -5.50
C GLU A 199 20.36 -23.25 -4.85
N ASP A 200 20.51 -22.21 -4.02
CA ASP A 200 21.78 -21.83 -3.41
C ASP A 200 22.36 -22.98 -2.54
N PRO A 201 23.66 -23.33 -2.69
CA PRO A 201 24.33 -24.32 -1.84
C PRO A 201 24.49 -23.88 -0.38
N MET A 202 24.22 -22.61 -0.04
CA MET A 202 24.27 -22.08 1.33
C MET A 202 23.30 -22.79 2.29
N PHE A 203 22.17 -23.28 1.79
CA PHE A 203 21.14 -23.93 2.60
C PHE A 203 21.28 -25.44 2.58
N THR A 204 21.16 -26.07 3.75
CA THR A 204 21.15 -27.53 3.86
C THR A 204 19.82 -28.09 3.34
N ASP A 205 19.80 -29.33 2.85
CA ASP A 205 18.57 -29.99 2.37
C ASP A 205 17.41 -29.94 3.38
N PHE A 206 17.73 -29.99 4.68
CA PHE A 206 16.75 -29.82 5.75
C PHE A 206 16.18 -28.39 5.81
N GLU A 207 17.04 -27.37 5.68
CA GLU A 207 16.62 -25.96 5.66
C GLU A 207 15.75 -25.65 4.43
N LYS A 208 16.12 -26.21 3.26
CA LYS A 208 15.33 -26.08 2.02
C LYS A 208 13.94 -26.70 2.16
N LYS A 209 13.83 -27.88 2.78
CA LYS A 209 12.53 -28.52 3.07
C LYS A 209 11.66 -27.68 3.99
N VAL A 210 12.24 -27.08 5.04
CA VAL A 210 11.52 -26.16 5.93
C VAL A 210 11.04 -24.92 5.16
N MET A 211 11.88 -24.33 4.31
CA MET A 211 11.48 -23.18 3.47
C MET A 211 10.32 -23.51 2.53
N CYS A 212 10.36 -24.66 1.84
CA CYS A 212 9.28 -25.07 0.94
C CYS A 212 7.95 -25.20 1.68
N LEU A 213 7.94 -25.84 2.86
CA LEU A 213 6.72 -26.03 3.66
C LEU A 213 6.12 -24.72 4.19
N VAL A 214 6.97 -23.71 4.43
CA VAL A 214 6.54 -22.36 4.81
C VAL A 214 5.99 -21.58 3.60
N LEU A 215 6.55 -21.80 2.41
CA LEU A 215 6.12 -21.16 1.17
C LEU A 215 4.83 -21.76 0.59
N GLU A 216 4.57 -23.05 0.83
CA GLU A 216 3.40 -23.77 0.31
C GLU A 216 2.09 -23.34 0.97
N ASP A 217 2.04 -23.18 2.30
CA ASP A 217 0.88 -22.61 3.00
C ASP A 217 1.30 -21.55 4.01
N ALA A 218 0.79 -20.32 3.82
CA ALA A 218 0.95 -19.22 4.78
C ALA A 218 0.23 -19.48 6.12
N SER A 219 -0.64 -20.49 6.20
CA SER A 219 -1.38 -20.90 7.40
C SER A 219 -0.72 -22.03 8.19
N ASN A 220 0.44 -22.55 7.76
CA ASN A 220 1.12 -23.63 8.46
C ASN A 220 1.82 -23.10 9.72
N ASN A 221 1.30 -23.43 10.89
CA ASN A 221 1.95 -23.12 12.15
C ASN A 221 3.27 -23.92 12.28
N ASN A 222 4.28 -23.34 12.95
CA ASN A 222 5.59 -23.98 13.14
C ASN A 222 5.48 -25.39 13.79
N THR A 223 4.44 -25.64 14.57
CA THR A 223 4.12 -26.95 15.15
C THR A 223 3.67 -27.97 14.09
N GLN A 224 2.84 -27.57 13.13
CA GLN A 224 2.35 -28.44 12.05
C GLN A 224 3.47 -28.81 11.08
N ILE A 225 4.39 -27.87 10.83
CA ILE A 225 5.60 -28.12 10.04
C ILE A 225 6.51 -29.13 10.76
N ALA A 226 6.63 -29.02 12.09
CA ALA A 226 7.41 -29.92 12.91
C ALA A 226 6.84 -31.35 12.89
N GLU A 227 5.51 -31.50 12.95
CA GLU A 227 4.83 -32.80 12.81
C GLU A 227 5.07 -33.45 11.44
N ARG A 228 4.94 -32.68 10.34
CA ARG A 228 5.22 -33.17 8.98
C ARG A 228 6.66 -33.64 8.78
N LEU A 229 7.62 -32.94 9.41
CA LEU A 229 9.04 -33.27 9.35
C LEU A 229 9.49 -34.27 10.43
N ASN A 230 8.57 -34.71 11.30
CA ASN A 230 8.82 -35.60 12.43
C ASN A 230 9.96 -35.12 13.35
N VAL A 231 9.97 -33.82 13.64
CA VAL A 231 10.96 -33.15 14.50
C VAL A 231 10.27 -32.37 15.62
N TYR A 232 11.02 -32.00 16.65
CA TYR A 232 10.51 -31.12 17.69
C TYR A 232 10.26 -29.69 17.17
N PRO A 233 9.18 -28.99 17.62
CA PRO A 233 8.86 -27.62 17.19
C PRO A 233 10.00 -26.60 17.38
N MET A 234 10.78 -26.73 18.46
CA MET A 234 11.96 -25.89 18.69
C MET A 234 13.02 -26.02 17.57
N THR A 235 13.12 -27.20 16.95
CA THR A 235 14.07 -27.41 15.84
C THR A 235 13.70 -26.54 14.65
N ILE A 236 12.41 -26.41 14.33
CA ILE A 236 11.91 -25.56 13.25
C ILE A 236 12.23 -24.08 13.51
N ASN A 237 11.94 -23.58 14.72
CA ASN A 237 12.26 -22.20 15.10
C ASN A 237 13.77 -21.91 15.01
N ARG A 238 14.61 -22.84 15.49
CA ARG A 238 16.07 -22.70 15.41
C ARG A 238 16.55 -22.73 13.96
N THR A 239 15.95 -23.56 13.09
CA THR A 239 16.31 -23.57 11.67
C THR A 239 15.86 -22.30 10.95
N LEU A 240 14.67 -21.76 11.23
CA LEU A 240 14.21 -20.50 10.65
C LEU A 240 15.10 -19.32 11.09
N ALA A 241 15.51 -19.28 12.36
CA ALA A 241 16.46 -18.29 12.86
C ALA A 241 17.84 -18.38 12.18
N ARG A 242 18.33 -19.61 11.95
CA ARG A 242 19.58 -19.85 11.20
C ARG A 242 19.47 -19.42 9.74
N ILE A 243 18.35 -19.75 9.08
CA ILE A 243 18.04 -19.32 7.72
C ILE A 243 18.05 -17.79 7.62
N ARG A 244 17.38 -17.10 8.54
CA ARG A 244 17.35 -15.63 8.59
C ARG A 244 18.75 -15.05 8.74
N SER A 245 19.55 -15.59 9.66
CA SER A 245 20.94 -15.14 9.88
C SER A 245 21.80 -15.31 8.63
N LYS A 246 21.65 -16.43 7.90
CA LYS A 246 22.34 -16.69 6.62
C LYS A 246 21.94 -15.66 5.54
N ILE A 247 20.65 -15.37 5.41
CA ILE A 247 20.14 -14.38 4.44
C ILE A 247 20.63 -12.96 4.80
N GLU A 248 20.65 -12.61 6.08
CA GLU A 248 21.16 -11.32 6.55
C GLU A 248 22.66 -11.17 6.29
N SER A 249 23.47 -12.21 6.53
CA SER A 249 24.91 -12.19 6.21
C SER A 249 25.18 -11.97 4.70
N ARG A 250 24.36 -12.56 3.83
CA ARG A 250 24.44 -12.34 2.38
C ARG A 250 24.05 -10.91 1.98
N LYS A 251 23.09 -10.30 2.69
CA LYS A 251 22.68 -8.91 2.42
C LYS A 251 23.79 -7.91 2.79
N SER A 252 24.61 -8.19 3.81
CA SER A 252 25.81 -7.40 4.11
C SER A 252 26.84 -7.48 2.99
N ASP A 253 27.11 -8.67 2.45
CA ASP A 253 28.06 -8.87 1.34
C ASP A 253 27.59 -8.14 0.06
N VAL A 254 26.28 -8.14 -0.22
CA VAL A 254 25.69 -7.43 -1.38
C VAL A 254 25.66 -5.90 -1.20
N LYS A 255 25.68 -5.38 0.03
CA LYS A 255 25.76 -3.93 0.28
C LYS A 255 27.14 -3.35 -0.08
N GLU A 256 28.21 -4.14 0.02
CA GLU A 256 29.54 -3.74 -0.44
C GLU A 256 29.67 -3.75 -1.98
N GLU A 257 28.92 -4.60 -2.68
CA GLU A 257 28.91 -4.64 -4.16
C GLU A 257 27.97 -3.59 -4.81
N LYS A 258 26.86 -3.21 -4.16
CA LYS A 258 25.90 -2.23 -4.72
C LYS A 258 26.39 -0.78 -4.77
N THR A 259 27.55 -0.46 -4.20
CA THR A 259 28.16 0.89 -4.32
C THR A 259 28.81 1.18 -5.68
N LYS A 260 28.83 0.24 -6.63
CA LYS A 260 29.41 0.46 -7.98
C LYS A 260 28.42 0.16 -9.11
N ILE A 261 27.31 0.89 -9.16
CA ILE A 261 26.62 1.08 -10.46
C ILE A 261 27.28 2.32 -11.08
N PRO A 262 28.08 2.18 -12.16
CA PRO A 262 28.75 3.30 -12.78
C PRO A 262 27.69 4.28 -13.29
N SER A 263 27.72 5.52 -12.80
CA SER A 263 26.82 6.56 -13.31
C SER A 263 27.14 6.82 -14.79
N LYS A 264 26.14 7.10 -15.61
CA LYS A 264 26.33 7.44 -17.04
C LYS A 264 27.36 8.58 -17.25
N TYR A 265 27.52 9.44 -16.25
CA TYR A 265 28.42 10.60 -16.24
C TYR A 265 29.59 10.45 -15.26
N GLU A 266 30.03 9.22 -14.95
CA GLU A 266 31.03 8.96 -13.92
C GLU A 266 32.40 9.63 -14.19
N ARG A 267 32.76 9.78 -15.47
CA ARG A 267 33.99 10.48 -15.87
C ARG A 267 33.88 11.99 -15.62
N GLU A 268 32.74 12.57 -15.98
CA GLU A 268 32.43 13.98 -15.75
C GLU A 268 32.35 14.28 -14.24
N ILE A 269 31.75 13.37 -13.45
CA ILE A 269 31.68 13.46 -11.99
C ILE A 269 33.09 13.39 -11.38
N SER A 270 33.97 12.49 -11.87
CA SER A 270 35.33 12.36 -11.34
C SER A 270 36.21 13.57 -11.63
N ILE A 271 36.09 14.14 -12.84
CA ILE A 271 36.79 15.38 -13.23
C ILE A 271 36.34 16.53 -12.33
N LEU A 272 35.03 16.67 -12.14
CA LEU A 272 34.49 17.73 -11.30
C LEU A 272 34.89 17.56 -9.82
N ALA A 273 34.89 16.32 -9.32
CA ALA A 273 35.28 16.03 -7.94
C ALA A 273 36.76 16.35 -7.69
N GLN A 274 37.64 16.09 -8.67
CA GLN A 274 39.05 16.47 -8.59
C GLN A 274 39.22 18.00 -8.57
N GLU A 275 38.57 18.71 -9.49
CA GLU A 275 38.68 20.17 -9.57
C GLU A 275 38.08 20.87 -8.34
N THR A 276 36.95 20.37 -7.83
CA THR A 276 36.32 20.90 -6.59
C THR A 276 37.25 20.73 -5.38
N LYS A 277 38.01 19.62 -5.34
CA LYS A 277 38.98 19.36 -4.28
C LYS A 277 40.22 20.25 -4.38
N GLU A 278 40.66 20.57 -5.58
CA GLU A 278 41.81 21.46 -5.82
C GLU A 278 41.45 22.94 -5.54
N ARG A 279 40.24 23.37 -5.91
CA ARG A 279 39.78 24.76 -5.72
C ARG A 279 39.15 25.05 -4.36
N ASN A 280 38.75 24.02 -3.60
CA ASN A 280 38.09 24.16 -2.30
C ASN A 280 36.83 25.05 -2.31
N GLU A 281 36.17 25.18 -3.46
CA GLU A 281 35.00 26.03 -3.69
C GLU A 281 33.95 25.29 -4.53
N ASN A 282 32.68 25.65 -4.33
CA ASN A 282 31.58 25.10 -5.11
C ASN A 282 31.52 25.78 -6.48
N LEU A 283 31.80 25.03 -7.55
CA LEU A 283 31.75 25.53 -8.93
C LEU A 283 30.32 25.97 -9.34
N CYS A 284 30.23 27.14 -9.98
CA CYS A 284 29.01 27.60 -10.63
C CYS A 284 28.75 26.80 -11.91
N ILE A 285 27.52 26.83 -12.43
CA ILE A 285 27.15 26.06 -13.63
C ILE A 285 27.99 26.48 -14.84
N GLU A 286 28.32 27.76 -14.93
CA GLU A 286 29.20 28.35 -15.96
C GLU A 286 30.61 27.77 -15.88
N ASP A 287 31.19 27.67 -14.69
CA ASP A 287 32.51 27.05 -14.48
C ASP A 287 32.50 25.55 -14.83
N ILE A 288 31.40 24.86 -14.52
CA ILE A 288 31.22 23.42 -14.86
C ILE A 288 31.17 23.24 -16.37
N THR A 289 30.48 24.12 -17.09
CA THR A 289 30.44 24.05 -18.56
C THR A 289 31.81 24.32 -19.16
N GLU A 290 32.54 25.34 -18.69
CA GLU A 290 33.89 25.65 -19.17
C GLU A 290 34.88 24.50 -18.90
N LEU A 291 34.81 23.88 -17.72
CA LEU A 291 35.65 22.73 -17.37
C LEU A 291 35.39 21.52 -18.27
N LEU A 292 34.11 21.25 -18.58
CA LEU A 292 33.73 20.17 -19.48
C LEU A 292 34.17 20.45 -20.93
N GLU A 293 34.11 21.71 -21.40
CA GLU A 293 34.64 22.11 -22.71
C GLU A 293 36.16 21.94 -22.81
N VAL A 294 36.90 22.38 -21.80
CA VAL A 294 38.37 22.22 -21.73
C VAL A 294 38.75 20.73 -21.74
N CYS A 295 37.93 19.88 -21.13
CA CYS A 295 38.11 18.43 -21.13
C CYS A 295 37.62 17.73 -22.41
N GLY A 296 37.12 18.48 -23.41
CA GLY A 296 36.73 17.97 -24.73
C GLY A 296 35.31 17.39 -24.81
N TYR A 297 34.43 17.72 -23.87
CA TYR A 297 33.02 17.32 -23.91
C TYR A 297 32.16 18.37 -24.65
N ASP A 298 31.18 17.90 -25.42
CA ASP A 298 30.27 18.76 -26.17
C ASP A 298 29.18 19.31 -25.23
N THR A 299 29.32 20.57 -24.81
CA THR A 299 28.42 21.26 -23.88
C THR A 299 27.00 21.43 -24.40
N SER A 300 26.79 21.33 -25.72
CA SER A 300 25.44 21.39 -26.32
C SER A 300 24.55 20.21 -25.92
N THR A 301 25.14 19.11 -25.45
CA THR A 301 24.41 17.88 -25.08
C THR A 301 23.91 17.88 -23.63
N TYR A 302 24.41 18.78 -22.78
CA TYR A 302 24.08 18.79 -21.35
C TYR A 302 22.98 19.81 -21.06
N SER A 303 21.80 19.32 -20.66
CA SER A 303 20.77 20.18 -20.07
C SER A 303 21.22 20.69 -18.69
N THR A 304 20.75 21.86 -18.27
CA THR A 304 21.02 22.45 -16.95
C THR A 304 20.75 21.45 -15.81
N ARG A 305 19.71 20.61 -15.93
CA ARG A 305 19.39 19.56 -14.95
C ARG A 305 20.48 18.50 -14.83
N VAL A 306 21.12 18.14 -15.94
CA VAL A 306 22.21 17.14 -15.96
C VAL A 306 23.46 17.73 -15.29
N LEU A 307 23.77 19.00 -15.53
CA LEU A 307 24.89 19.69 -14.87
C LEU A 307 24.67 19.79 -13.35
N TYR A 308 23.45 20.09 -12.91
CA TYR A 308 23.08 20.04 -11.48
C TYR A 308 23.26 18.64 -10.88
N TYR A 309 22.85 17.59 -11.61
CA TYR A 309 23.02 16.21 -11.19
C TYR A 309 24.50 15.82 -11.04
N ILE A 310 25.33 16.17 -12.02
CA ILE A 310 26.78 15.93 -11.99
C ILE A 310 27.41 16.64 -10.78
N ARG A 311 27.07 17.90 -10.54
CA ARG A 311 27.54 18.68 -9.38
C ARG A 311 27.16 18.04 -8.06
N GLN A 312 25.90 17.62 -7.91
CA GLN A 312 25.41 16.99 -6.68
C GLN A 312 26.14 15.67 -6.41
N LYS A 313 26.37 14.87 -7.45
CA LYS A 313 27.11 13.60 -7.33
C LYS A 313 28.59 13.80 -7.04
N ALA A 314 29.24 14.80 -7.63
CA ALA A 314 30.63 15.12 -7.37
C ALA A 314 30.86 15.57 -5.91
N SER A 315 29.96 16.40 -5.37
CA SER A 315 30.00 16.82 -3.96
C SER A 315 29.83 15.64 -2.99
N GLN A 316 29.05 14.62 -3.33
CA GLN A 316 28.89 13.40 -2.53
C GLN A 316 30.11 12.48 -2.55
N GLN A 317 30.96 12.54 -3.57
CA GLN A 317 32.21 11.76 -3.65
C GLN A 317 33.40 12.45 -2.98
N GLY A 318 33.33 13.78 -2.79
CA GLY A 318 34.39 14.58 -2.20
C GLY A 318 34.31 14.78 -0.68
N ALA A 319 33.19 14.41 -0.03
CA ALA A 319 32.98 14.45 1.41
C ALA A 319 33.40 13.14 2.09
#